data_AF-A0A368NP99-F1
#
_entry.id   AF-A0A368NP99-F1
#
_cell.length_a   1.000
_cell.length_b   1.000
_cell.length_c   1.000
_cell.angle_alpha   90.00
_cell.angle_beta   90.00
_cell.angle_gamma   90.00
#
_symmetry.space_group_name_H-M   'P 1'
#
loop_
_entity.id
_entity.type
_entity.pdbx_description
1 polymer ?
#
loop_
_entity_poly.entity_id
_entity_poly.type
_entity_poly.pdbx_seq_one_letter_code
_entity_poly.pdbx_strand_id
1 'polypeptide(L)'
;MTTVNLARRALFRQPERLSQPLRPPWGQAEHLFTDLCTRCSDCLDACPTGLIKIGSGGFPEVDFSAAECTFCGDCVDACQTDALSRQEDQQAWDYRAEVQEDSCLSLRGIFCRSCSDPCDSRAITFRLHVGGKAQPEIDLQACTGCGACVAPCPASAIVIKPEDALNE
;
A
#
# COMPACT_ATOMS: atom_id res chain seq x y z
N MET A 1 -18.33 44.20 -2.85
CA MET A 1 -18.23 42.72 -2.78
C MET A 1 -17.20 42.27 -3.79
N THR A 2 -15.94 42.15 -3.37
CA THR A 2 -14.83 41.72 -4.22
C THR A 2 -14.98 40.23 -4.48
N THR A 3 -15.36 39.88 -5.71
CA THR A 3 -15.50 38.50 -6.18
C THR A 3 -14.14 37.82 -6.18
N VAL A 4 -13.98 36.84 -5.29
CA VAL A 4 -12.79 35.99 -5.21
C VAL A 4 -12.71 35.15 -6.48
N ASN A 5 -11.70 35.41 -7.30
CA ASN A 5 -11.47 34.66 -8.54
C ASN A 5 -10.77 33.34 -8.21
N LEU A 6 -11.56 32.26 -8.10
CA LEU A 6 -11.12 30.91 -7.73
C LEU A 6 -10.07 30.32 -8.69
N ALA A 7 -10.02 30.76 -9.95
CA ALA A 7 -9.06 30.27 -10.94
C ALA A 7 -7.61 30.66 -10.61
N ARG A 8 -7.40 31.79 -9.91
CA ARG A 8 -6.06 32.23 -9.49
C ARG A 8 -5.48 31.43 -8.32
N ARG A 9 -6.30 30.67 -7.58
CA ARG A 9 -5.82 29.77 -6.51
C ARG A 9 -5.35 28.40 -7.02
N ALA A 10 -5.66 28.06 -8.26
CA ALA A 10 -5.30 26.77 -8.85
C ALA A 10 -3.88 26.75 -9.46
N LEU A 11 -3.21 27.90 -9.61
CA LEU A 11 -1.93 28.02 -10.31
C LEU A 11 -0.69 27.55 -9.50
N PHE A 12 -0.86 27.27 -8.20
CA PHE A 12 0.23 26.79 -7.33
C PHE A 12 -0.03 25.43 -6.67
N ARG A 13 -1.14 24.76 -6.99
CA ARG A 13 -1.21 23.32 -6.73
C ARG A 13 -0.60 22.66 -7.95
N GLN A 14 0.66 22.24 -7.83
CA GLN A 14 1.06 21.05 -8.59
C GLN A 14 -0.05 20.02 -8.38
N PRO A 15 -0.50 19.29 -9.41
CA PRO A 15 -1.09 18.01 -9.13
C PRO A 15 0.05 17.25 -8.44
N GLU A 16 0.08 17.29 -7.11
CA GLU A 16 0.47 16.12 -6.34
C GLU A 16 -0.13 14.98 -7.15
N ARG A 17 0.70 14.15 -7.80
CA ARG A 17 0.21 12.90 -8.36
C ARG A 17 -0.47 12.27 -7.16
N LEU A 18 -1.80 12.40 -7.10
CA LEU A 18 -2.56 12.01 -5.92
C LEU A 18 -2.29 10.52 -5.86
N SER A 19 -1.43 10.13 -4.92
CA SER A 19 -1.07 8.75 -4.66
C SER A 19 -2.40 8.03 -4.59
N GLN A 20 -2.68 7.15 -5.55
CA GLN A 20 -3.99 6.51 -5.61
C GLN A 20 -4.24 5.87 -4.24
N PRO A 21 -5.42 6.10 -3.63
CA PRO A 21 -5.70 5.57 -2.32
C PRO A 21 -5.57 4.05 -2.36
N LEU A 22 -4.82 3.48 -1.41
CA LEU A 22 -4.68 2.04 -1.32
C LEU A 22 -5.97 1.48 -0.72
N ARG A 23 -6.74 0.75 -1.52
CA ARG A 23 -8.01 0.16 -1.11
C ARG A 23 -7.80 -1.18 -0.40
N PRO A 24 -8.77 -1.63 0.40
CA PRO A 24 -8.76 -2.98 0.97
C PRO A 24 -8.65 -4.07 -0.10
N PRO A 25 -8.24 -5.29 0.27
CA PRO A 25 -8.07 -6.38 -0.69
C PRO A 25 -9.41 -6.77 -1.32
N TRP A 26 -9.34 -7.18 -2.58
CA TRP A 26 -10.46 -7.48 -3.47
C TRP A 26 -11.42 -6.30 -3.67
N GLY A 27 -10.90 -5.07 -3.54
CA GLY A 27 -11.64 -3.87 -3.90
C GLY A 27 -11.87 -3.77 -5.41
N GLN A 28 -13.07 -3.34 -5.79
CA GLN A 28 -13.36 -2.99 -7.18
C GLN A 28 -12.43 -1.87 -7.68
N ALA A 29 -12.37 -1.69 -9.00
CA ALA A 29 -11.69 -0.54 -9.60
C ALA A 29 -12.22 0.78 -9.00
N GLU A 30 -11.35 1.76 -8.80
CA GLU A 30 -11.63 2.96 -7.98
C GLU A 30 -13.00 3.61 -8.25
N HIS A 31 -13.37 3.80 -9.53
CA HIS A 31 -14.67 4.38 -9.88
C HIS A 31 -15.86 3.54 -9.38
N LEU A 32 -15.87 2.24 -9.65
CA LEU A 32 -16.90 1.32 -9.16
C LEU A 32 -16.87 1.21 -7.64
N PHE A 33 -15.68 1.19 -7.05
CA PHE A 33 -15.52 1.15 -5.60
C PHE A 33 -16.23 2.35 -4.96
N THR A 34 -16.00 3.56 -5.48
CA THR A 34 -16.61 4.78 -4.93
C THR A 34 -18.12 4.87 -5.16
N ASP A 35 -18.63 4.22 -6.21
CA ASP A 35 -20.06 4.16 -6.50
C ASP A 35 -20.79 3.14 -5.61
N LEU A 36 -20.15 2.01 -5.31
CA LEU A 36 -20.72 0.91 -4.53
C LEU A 36 -20.52 1.06 -3.02
N CYS A 37 -19.41 1.66 -2.58
CA CYS A 37 -19.09 1.76 -1.15
C CYS A 37 -19.96 2.81 -0.46
N THR A 38 -20.77 2.37 0.51
CA THR A 38 -21.64 3.23 1.33
C THR A 38 -20.92 3.91 2.49
N ARG A 39 -19.64 3.61 2.72
CA ARG A 39 -18.83 4.11 3.84
C ARG A 39 -19.38 3.71 5.22
N CYS A 40 -20.02 2.55 5.32
CA CYS A 40 -20.55 2.00 6.58
C CYS A 40 -19.48 1.71 7.64
N SER A 41 -18.23 1.50 7.21
CA SER A 41 -17.07 1.13 8.03
C SER A 41 -17.03 -0.31 8.53
N ASP A 42 -17.97 -1.18 8.12
CA ASP A 42 -18.01 -2.58 8.57
C ASP A 42 -16.72 -3.36 8.27
N CYS A 43 -16.06 -3.07 7.14
CA CYS A 43 -14.78 -3.68 6.79
C CYS A 43 -13.61 -3.27 7.72
N LEU A 44 -13.68 -2.09 8.35
CA LEU A 44 -12.69 -1.67 9.34
C LEU A 44 -12.84 -2.49 10.62
N ASP A 45 -14.08 -2.61 11.11
CA ASP A 45 -14.40 -3.35 12.33
C ASP A 45 -14.12 -4.86 12.18
N ALA A 46 -14.33 -5.39 10.97
CA ALA A 46 -14.05 -6.78 10.66
C ALA A 46 -12.56 -7.10 10.48
N CYS A 47 -11.70 -6.10 10.26
CA CYS A 47 -10.28 -6.34 9.97
C CYS A 47 -9.51 -6.73 11.25
N PRO A 48 -9.06 -8.00 11.40
CA PRO A 48 -8.48 -8.46 12.65
C PRO A 48 -7.12 -7.81 12.97
N THR A 49 -6.40 -7.32 11.95
CA THR A 49 -5.11 -6.66 12.12
C THR A 49 -5.23 -5.15 12.35
N GLY A 50 -6.41 -4.57 12.12
CA GLY A 50 -6.61 -3.11 12.16
C GLY A 50 -5.91 -2.37 11.01
N LEU A 51 -5.63 -3.05 9.89
CA LEU A 51 -4.98 -2.48 8.71
C LEU A 51 -5.84 -1.39 8.03
N ILE A 52 -7.16 -1.58 8.01
CA ILE A 52 -8.08 -0.70 7.28
C ILE A 52 -8.45 0.49 8.16
N LYS A 53 -8.37 1.70 7.61
CA LYS A 53 -8.69 2.97 8.27
C LYS A 53 -9.62 3.82 7.41
N ILE A 54 -10.21 4.85 8.01
CA ILE A 54 -10.98 5.86 7.28
C ILE A 54 -10.00 6.78 6.59
N GLY A 55 -10.02 6.78 5.27
CA GLY A 55 -9.18 7.61 4.42
C GLY A 55 -9.91 8.82 3.83
N SER A 56 -9.45 9.22 2.66
CA SER A 56 -9.95 10.39 1.95
C SER A 56 -11.42 10.22 1.56
N GLY A 57 -12.22 11.27 1.79
CA GLY A 57 -13.65 11.26 1.47
C GLY A 57 -14.47 10.26 2.31
N GLY A 58 -13.92 9.73 3.40
CA GLY A 58 -14.59 8.76 4.27
C GLY A 58 -14.60 7.33 3.72
N PHE A 59 -13.86 7.06 2.65
CA PHE A 59 -13.74 5.70 2.11
C PHE A 59 -12.66 4.91 2.87
N PRO A 60 -12.78 3.57 2.94
CA PRO A 60 -11.76 2.74 3.57
C PRO A 60 -10.47 2.74 2.76
N GLU A 61 -9.34 2.82 3.46
CA GLU A 61 -7.98 2.76 2.91
C GLU A 61 -7.11 1.87 3.81
N VAL A 62 -6.11 1.20 3.25
CA VAL A 62 -5.15 0.40 4.02
C VAL A 62 -3.97 1.24 4.47
N ASP A 63 -3.53 1.03 5.71
CA ASP A 63 -2.37 1.72 6.30
C ASP A 63 -1.33 0.73 6.84
N PHE A 64 -0.31 0.48 6.02
CA PHE A 64 0.77 -0.45 6.33
C PHE A 64 1.77 0.06 7.37
N SER A 65 1.64 1.30 7.86
CA SER A 65 2.51 1.79 8.93
C SER A 65 2.25 1.10 10.28
N ALA A 66 1.06 0.51 10.45
CA ALA A 66 0.63 -0.07 11.72
C ALA A 66 0.41 -1.59 11.67
N ALA A 67 0.09 -2.15 10.50
CA ALA A 67 -0.30 -3.54 10.37
C ALA A 67 -0.01 -4.08 8.95
N GLU A 68 -0.18 -5.39 8.79
CA GLU A 68 -0.12 -6.09 7.51
C GLU A 68 -1.49 -6.67 7.13
N CYS A 69 -1.63 -7.08 5.88
CA CYS A 69 -2.76 -7.87 5.42
C CYS A 69 -2.44 -9.37 5.49
N THR A 70 -3.27 -10.13 6.20
CA THR A 70 -3.18 -11.60 6.26
C THR A 70 -3.99 -12.29 5.16
N PHE A 71 -4.68 -11.53 4.30
CA PHE A 71 -5.58 -12.03 3.27
C PHE A 71 -6.68 -12.97 3.80
N CYS A 72 -7.16 -12.74 5.01
CA CYS A 72 -8.20 -13.55 5.66
C CYS A 72 -9.55 -13.52 4.92
N GLY A 73 -9.93 -12.36 4.37
CA GLY A 73 -11.20 -12.17 3.67
C GLY A 73 -12.31 -11.56 4.51
N ASP A 74 -12.11 -11.35 5.81
CA ASP A 74 -13.14 -10.83 6.73
C ASP A 74 -13.74 -9.48 6.27
N CYS A 75 -12.94 -8.63 5.60
CA CYS A 75 -13.42 -7.38 5.03
C CYS A 75 -14.40 -7.58 3.85
N VAL A 76 -14.20 -8.63 3.06
CA VAL A 76 -15.08 -9.00 1.94
C VAL A 76 -16.38 -9.57 2.50
N ASP A 77 -16.30 -10.46 3.49
CA ASP A 77 -17.47 -11.07 4.12
C ASP A 77 -18.37 -10.03 4.81
N ALA A 78 -17.76 -8.97 5.36
CA ALA A 78 -18.50 -7.85 5.95
C ALA A 78 -19.12 -6.90 4.91
N CYS A 79 -18.71 -6.94 3.65
CA CYS A 79 -19.17 -6.00 2.62
C CYS A 79 -20.50 -6.42 2.02
N GLN A 80 -21.55 -5.61 2.22
CA GLN A 80 -22.90 -5.89 1.73
C GLN A 80 -23.21 -5.30 0.34
N THR A 81 -22.29 -4.51 -0.22
CA THR A 81 -22.52 -3.73 -1.45
C THR A 81 -21.63 -4.15 -2.62
N ASP A 82 -20.90 -5.26 -2.47
CA ASP A 82 -19.94 -5.78 -3.45
C ASP A 82 -18.81 -4.80 -3.85
N ALA A 83 -18.64 -3.71 -3.08
CA ALA A 83 -17.50 -2.81 -3.23
C ALA A 83 -16.17 -3.54 -2.96
N LEU A 84 -16.21 -4.53 -2.07
CA LEU A 84 -15.19 -5.56 -1.91
C LEU A 84 -15.82 -6.89 -2.34
N SER A 85 -15.23 -7.59 -3.30
CA SER A 85 -15.78 -8.84 -3.80
C SER A 85 -14.66 -9.74 -4.33
N ARG A 86 -14.62 -10.98 -3.85
CA ARG A 86 -13.57 -11.95 -4.18
C ARG A 86 -14.12 -13.02 -5.13
N GLN A 87 -13.48 -13.18 -6.28
CA GLN A 87 -13.65 -14.36 -7.13
C GLN A 87 -12.61 -15.43 -6.82
N GLU A 88 -12.89 -16.67 -7.20
CA GLU A 88 -11.93 -17.78 -7.11
C GLU A 88 -10.69 -17.44 -7.96
N ASP A 89 -9.50 -17.73 -7.42
CA ASP A 89 -8.19 -17.39 -8.01
C ASP A 89 -7.92 -15.90 -8.29
N GLN A 90 -8.79 -14.99 -7.85
CA GLN A 90 -8.53 -13.55 -7.98
C GLN A 90 -7.48 -13.09 -6.97
N GLN A 91 -6.45 -12.41 -7.47
CA GLN A 91 -5.47 -11.74 -6.64
C GLN A 91 -6.13 -10.65 -5.78
N ALA A 92 -5.65 -10.50 -4.54
CA ALA A 92 -6.18 -9.52 -3.59
C ALA A 92 -6.03 -8.07 -4.08
N TRP A 93 -4.92 -7.76 -4.73
CA TRP A 93 -4.62 -6.44 -5.30
C TRP A 93 -3.33 -6.52 -6.12
N ASP A 94 -3.04 -5.49 -6.89
CA ASP A 94 -1.78 -5.35 -7.63
C ASP A 94 -0.77 -4.46 -6.88
N TYR A 95 -0.77 -4.53 -5.56
CA TYR A 95 0.18 -3.76 -4.74
C TYR A 95 1.50 -4.51 -4.56
N ARG A 96 2.61 -3.77 -4.55
CA ARG A 96 3.96 -4.29 -4.40
C ARG A 96 4.80 -3.41 -3.49
N ALA A 97 5.77 -4.04 -2.84
CA ALA A 97 6.75 -3.34 -2.03
C ALA A 97 7.83 -2.71 -2.90
N GLU A 98 8.23 -1.50 -2.54
CA GLU A 98 9.32 -0.74 -3.15
C GLU A 98 10.29 -0.29 -2.05
N VAL A 99 11.58 -0.35 -2.35
CA VAL A 99 12.63 0.18 -1.47
C VAL A 99 12.99 1.59 -1.91
N GLN A 100 12.84 2.54 -1.00
CA GLN A 100 13.36 3.90 -1.20
C GLN A 100 14.87 3.92 -0.97
N GLU A 101 15.63 4.15 -2.03
CA GLU A 101 17.10 4.04 -2.00
C GLU A 101 17.75 5.01 -1.01
N ASP A 102 17.25 6.26 -0.94
CA ASP A 102 17.84 7.34 -0.16
C ASP A 102 17.76 7.10 1.37
N SER A 103 16.77 6.36 1.84
CA SER A 103 16.53 6.10 3.26
C SER A 103 17.02 4.71 3.70
N CYS A 104 17.20 3.76 2.79
CA CYS A 104 17.56 2.38 3.11
C CYS A 104 18.94 2.25 3.79
N LEU A 105 18.96 1.75 5.03
CA LEU A 105 20.19 1.55 5.81
C LEU A 105 21.19 0.62 5.10
N SER A 106 20.70 -0.43 4.42
CA SER A 106 21.53 -1.41 3.71
C SER A 106 22.29 -0.79 2.53
N LEU A 107 21.63 0.10 1.78
CA LEU A 107 22.23 0.87 0.69
C LEU A 107 23.19 1.96 1.21
N ARG A 108 23.08 2.32 2.50
CA ARG A 108 23.98 3.22 3.22
C ARG A 108 25.13 2.49 3.93
N GLY A 109 25.31 1.19 3.69
CA GLY A 109 26.42 0.39 4.22
C GLY A 109 26.22 -0.10 5.65
N ILE A 110 25.02 0.01 6.21
CA ILE A 110 24.66 -0.56 7.50
C ILE A 110 24.02 -1.92 7.26
N PHE A 111 24.52 -2.97 7.92
CA PHE A 111 23.94 -4.30 7.81
C PHE A 111 22.50 -4.31 8.37
N CYS A 112 21.51 -4.33 7.49
CA CYS A 112 20.09 -4.32 7.84
C CYS A 112 19.34 -5.28 6.92
N ARG A 113 18.51 -6.15 7.50
CA ARG A 113 17.65 -7.14 6.81
C ARG A 113 16.23 -7.20 7.36
N SER A 114 15.85 -6.19 8.16
CA SER A 114 14.59 -6.17 8.90
C SER A 114 13.34 -6.29 8.03
N CYS A 115 13.40 -5.88 6.74
CA CYS A 115 12.28 -6.03 5.81
C CYS A 115 12.15 -7.46 5.25
N SER A 116 13.24 -8.23 5.12
CA SER A 116 13.18 -9.60 4.60
C SER A 116 12.73 -10.61 5.64
N ASP A 117 13.03 -10.38 6.92
CA ASP A 117 12.71 -11.30 8.02
C ASP A 117 11.20 -11.61 8.15
N PRO A 118 10.27 -10.63 8.06
CA PRO A 118 8.83 -10.88 8.10
C PRO A 118 8.23 -11.24 6.72
N CYS A 119 9.04 -11.34 5.66
CA CYS A 119 8.54 -11.61 4.31
C CYS A 119 8.34 -13.11 4.10
N ASP A 120 7.18 -13.63 4.46
CA ASP A 120 6.84 -15.06 4.34
C ASP A 120 6.95 -15.60 2.91
N SER A 121 6.60 -14.78 1.90
CA SER A 121 6.75 -15.16 0.49
C SER A 121 8.20 -15.13 0.00
N ARG A 122 9.15 -14.68 0.83
CA ARG A 122 10.57 -14.54 0.53
C ARG A 122 10.86 -13.73 -0.74
N ALA A 123 10.00 -12.75 -1.02
CA ALA A 123 10.16 -11.86 -2.16
C ALA A 123 11.37 -10.94 -2.03
N ILE A 124 11.85 -10.67 -0.81
CA ILE A 124 12.95 -9.73 -0.56
C ILE A 124 14.25 -10.50 -0.34
N THR A 125 15.23 -10.26 -1.19
CA THR A 125 16.59 -10.81 -1.07
C THR A 125 17.63 -9.70 -1.03
N PHE A 126 18.88 -10.04 -0.68
CA PHE A 126 19.96 -9.06 -0.60
C PHE A 126 21.17 -9.51 -1.41
N ARG A 127 21.50 -8.77 -2.47
CA ARG A 127 22.69 -8.99 -3.30
C ARG A 127 23.86 -8.15 -2.78
N LEU A 128 24.95 -8.81 -2.41
CA LEU A 128 26.17 -8.15 -1.98
C LEU A 128 26.84 -7.46 -3.17
N HIS A 129 27.07 -6.16 -3.04
CA HIS A 129 27.79 -5.34 -4.00
C HIS A 129 29.18 -4.97 -3.49
N VAL A 130 30.10 -4.71 -4.42
CA VAL A 130 31.44 -4.22 -4.13
C VAL A 130 31.34 -2.92 -3.33
N GLY A 131 32.14 -2.81 -2.26
CA GLY A 131 32.05 -1.68 -1.31
C GLY A 131 31.21 -1.96 -0.06
N GLY A 132 30.83 -3.22 0.19
CA GLY A 132 30.22 -3.66 1.44
C GLY A 132 28.72 -3.37 1.58
N LYS A 133 28.09 -2.87 0.52
CA LYS A 133 26.65 -2.63 0.49
C LYS A 133 25.91 -3.91 0.13
N ALA A 134 24.81 -4.17 0.84
CA ALA A 134 23.88 -5.23 0.48
C ALA A 134 22.65 -4.57 -0.17
N GLN A 135 22.51 -4.74 -1.48
CA GLN A 135 21.39 -4.18 -2.22
C GLN A 135 20.16 -5.07 -2.04
N PRO A 136 19.04 -4.55 -1.49
CA PRO A 136 17.80 -5.30 -1.46
C PRO A 136 17.24 -5.42 -2.89
N GLU A 137 16.73 -6.60 -3.21
CA GLU A 137 16.05 -6.92 -4.47
C GLU A 137 14.68 -7.51 -4.12
N ILE A 138 13.62 -7.00 -4.74
CA ILE A 138 12.24 -7.48 -4.54
C ILE A 138 11.79 -8.20 -5.79
N ASP A 139 11.46 -9.48 -5.65
CA ASP A 139 10.76 -10.24 -6.68
C ASP A 139 9.28 -9.83 -6.69
N LEU A 140 8.90 -9.06 -7.72
CA LEU A 140 7.53 -8.57 -7.87
C LEU A 140 6.52 -9.69 -8.15
N GLN A 141 6.93 -10.86 -8.64
CA GLN A 141 6.01 -11.98 -8.84
C GLN A 141 5.74 -12.71 -7.52
N ALA A 142 6.73 -12.79 -6.63
CA ALA A 142 6.57 -13.38 -5.30
C ALA A 142 6.00 -12.41 -4.26
N CYS A 143 6.11 -11.10 -4.47
CA CYS A 143 5.61 -10.09 -3.53
C CYS A 143 4.07 -10.02 -3.60
N THR A 144 3.41 -10.32 -2.50
CA THR A 144 1.94 -10.28 -2.40
C THR A 144 1.39 -8.89 -2.10
N GLY A 145 2.25 -7.91 -1.80
CA GLY A 145 1.83 -6.58 -1.34
C GLY A 145 1.23 -6.57 0.06
N CYS A 146 1.46 -7.58 0.90
CA CYS A 146 0.86 -7.69 2.23
C CYS A 146 1.29 -6.59 3.22
N GLY A 147 2.42 -5.91 2.97
CA GLY A 147 2.93 -4.84 3.82
C GLY A 147 3.69 -5.29 5.08
N ALA A 148 3.89 -6.59 5.30
CA ALA A 148 4.64 -7.14 6.43
C ALA A 148 6.03 -6.51 6.64
N CYS A 149 6.66 -6.07 5.54
CA CYS A 149 7.99 -5.47 5.52
C CYS A 149 8.02 -3.97 5.86
N VAL A 150 6.87 -3.29 5.94
CA VAL A 150 6.79 -1.83 6.11
C VAL A 150 7.07 -1.43 7.55
N ALA A 151 6.22 -1.85 8.49
CA ALA A 151 6.33 -1.45 9.90
C ALA A 151 7.66 -1.86 10.57
N PRO A 152 8.26 -3.02 10.26
CA PRO A 152 9.55 -3.41 10.83
C PRO A 152 10.76 -2.64 10.26
N CYS A 153 10.60 -1.84 9.20
CA CYS A 153 11.70 -1.09 8.60
C CYS A 153 12.10 0.09 9.50
N PRO A 154 13.28 0.07 10.16
CA PRO A 154 13.66 1.11 11.12
C PRO A 154 13.95 2.48 10.48
N ALA A 155 14.10 2.52 9.15
CA ALA A 155 14.33 3.74 8.39
C ALA A 155 13.12 4.17 7.55
N SER A 156 11.98 3.50 7.69
CA SER A 156 10.78 3.74 6.90
C SER A 156 11.05 3.76 5.38
N ALA A 157 11.98 2.90 4.95
CA ALA A 157 12.47 2.86 3.57
C ALA A 157 11.67 1.91 2.67
N ILE A 158 10.61 1.28 3.19
CA ILE A 158 9.74 0.39 2.43
C ILE A 158 8.37 1.04 2.30
N VAL A 159 7.85 1.07 1.08
CA VAL A 159 6.49 1.54 0.79
C VAL A 159 5.75 0.51 -0.03
N ILE A 160 4.43 0.48 0.13
CA ILE A 160 3.53 -0.31 -0.73
C ILE A 160 2.88 0.64 -1.72
N LYS A 161 2.93 0.29 -3.01
CA LYS A 161 2.30 1.05 -4.10
C LYS A 161 1.69 0.10 -5.13
N PRO A 162 0.76 0.56 -5.98
CA PRO A 162 0.34 -0.19 -7.16
C PRO A 162 1.53 -0.54 -8.06
N GLU A 163 1.54 -1.75 -8.62
CA GLU A 163 2.62 -2.28 -9.47
C GLU A 163 2.86 -1.42 -10.71
N ASP A 164 1.78 -0.87 -11.29
CA ASP A 164 1.87 0.06 -12.43
C ASP A 164 2.72 1.30 -12.12
N ALA A 165 2.79 1.73 -10.86
CA ALA A 165 3.57 2.88 -10.42
C ALA A 165 5.06 2.55 -10.14
N LEU A 166 5.47 1.27 -10.21
CA LEU A 166 6.87 0.85 -10.04
C LEU A 166 7.68 0.87 -11.33
N ASN A 167 7.00 0.96 -12.48
CA ASN A 167 7.62 0.91 -13.81
C ASN A 167 7.77 2.31 -14.45
N GLU A 168 7.51 3.38 -13.69
CA GLU A 168 7.69 4.79 -14.08
C GLU A 168 8.99 5.38 -13.51
#